data_AF-N6SYH2-F1
#
_entry.id   AF-N6SYH2-F1
#
_cell.length_a   1.000
_cell.length_b   1.000
_cell.length_c   1.000
_cell.angle_alpha   90.00
_cell.angle_beta   90.00
_cell.angle_gamma   90.00
#
_symmetry.space_group_name_H-M   'P 1'
#
loop_
_entity.id
_entity.type
_entity.pdbx_description
1 polymer ?
#
loop_
_entity_poly.entity_id
_entity_poly.type
_entity_poly.pdbx_seq_one_letter_code
_entity_poly.pdbx_strand_id
1 'polypeptide(L)'
;MNSSERCLLKIGPRLAFGDRGLPPKIPAGATVLFDVELVSHQPDTACEELSVQERQKIGNKKRERGNWWYQRGENTLAVQCYRRALDYLDEVESENPEHQKPTDAELQRLLEDRLKVLNNMASAQIKMQLYDQALISLQTVLRCQPDNIHSAKNDLPQALRLLEKARTLEPEDPHIAKEIASVTAQINKQKNSEREYARRMFGNNSASSTDKKAPENKKKSENTKVPVWATLGATFALGLAGLVAYKLKYA
;
A
#
# COMPACT_ATOMS: atom_id res chain seq x y z
N MET A 1 5.81 30.19 -8.38
CA MET A 1 5.07 31.41 -8.06
C MET A 1 6.02 32.32 -7.34
N ASN A 2 6.06 33.60 -7.70
CA ASN A 2 6.78 34.64 -6.98
C ASN A 2 5.98 35.06 -5.74
N SER A 3 6.66 35.62 -4.74
CA SER A 3 5.98 36.17 -3.56
C SER A 3 4.95 37.23 -3.96
N SER A 4 3.75 37.14 -3.38
CA SER A 4 2.58 37.97 -3.68
C SER A 4 1.99 37.79 -5.09
N GLU A 5 2.41 36.76 -5.85
CA GLU A 5 1.80 36.43 -7.13
C GLU A 5 0.43 35.77 -6.92
N ARG A 6 -0.57 36.24 -7.68
CA ARG A 6 -1.89 35.61 -7.78
C ARG A 6 -2.11 35.06 -9.18
N CYS A 7 -2.49 33.80 -9.29
CA CYS A 7 -2.74 33.14 -10.57
C CYS A 7 -3.91 32.17 -10.50
N LEU A 8 -4.50 31.91 -11.68
CA LEU A 8 -5.59 30.95 -11.83
C LEU A 8 -5.06 29.64 -12.41
N LEU A 9 -5.06 28.59 -11.60
CA LEU A 9 -4.55 27.27 -11.95
C LEU A 9 -5.67 26.37 -12.43
N LYS A 10 -5.55 25.88 -13.68
CA LYS A 10 -6.43 24.83 -14.23
C LYS A 10 -5.77 23.47 -14.06
N ILE A 11 -6.29 22.66 -13.13
CA ILE A 11 -5.71 21.38 -12.75
C ILE A 11 -6.66 20.25 -13.17
N GLY A 12 -6.17 19.38 -14.06
CA GLY A 12 -6.90 18.19 -14.49
C GLY A 12 -7.03 17.15 -13.36
N PRO A 13 -7.97 16.20 -13.48
CA PRO A 13 -8.33 15.28 -12.40
C PRO A 13 -7.15 14.47 -11.86
N ARG A 14 -6.22 14.04 -12.73
CA ARG A 14 -5.00 13.29 -12.35
C ARG A 14 -4.14 14.00 -11.30
N LEU A 15 -4.10 15.32 -11.32
CA LEU A 15 -3.30 16.15 -10.41
C LEU A 15 -4.16 16.87 -9.35
N ALA A 16 -5.48 16.68 -9.39
CA ALA A 16 -6.43 17.26 -8.45
C ALA A 16 -6.94 16.18 -7.47
N PHE A 17 -8.21 15.77 -7.59
CA PHE A 17 -8.86 14.82 -6.68
C PHE A 17 -9.12 13.43 -7.29
N GLY A 18 -8.60 13.20 -8.50
CA GLY A 18 -8.68 11.93 -9.22
C GLY A 18 -10.10 11.46 -9.50
N ASP A 19 -10.21 10.16 -9.78
CA ASP A 19 -11.49 9.51 -10.10
C ASP A 19 -12.42 9.41 -8.88
N ARG A 20 -11.89 9.60 -7.67
CA ARG A 20 -12.71 9.60 -6.44
C ARG A 20 -13.34 10.96 -6.14
N GLY A 21 -12.76 12.05 -6.63
CA GLY A 21 -13.19 13.41 -6.27
C GLY A 21 -13.02 13.70 -4.78
N LEU A 22 -13.75 14.69 -4.26
CA LEU A 22 -13.91 14.99 -2.84
C LEU A 22 -15.40 15.20 -2.52
N PRO A 23 -16.20 14.12 -2.45
CA PRO A 23 -17.63 14.25 -2.21
C PRO A 23 -17.96 14.88 -0.83
N PRO A 24 -19.00 15.72 -0.73
CA PRO A 24 -19.90 16.16 -1.82
C PRO A 24 -19.36 17.37 -2.62
N LYS A 25 -18.21 17.93 -2.24
CA LYS A 25 -17.70 19.21 -2.75
C LYS A 25 -17.18 19.15 -4.19
N ILE A 26 -16.53 18.05 -4.55
CA ILE A 26 -15.87 17.90 -5.85
C ILE A 26 -16.24 16.52 -6.42
N PRO A 27 -16.85 16.44 -7.62
CA PRO A 27 -17.21 15.18 -8.22
C PRO A 27 -15.99 14.39 -8.69
N ALA A 28 -16.19 13.11 -8.94
CA ALA A 28 -15.22 12.22 -9.58
C ALA A 28 -14.75 12.80 -10.92
N GLY A 29 -13.45 12.76 -11.21
CA GLY A 29 -12.91 13.15 -12.51
C GLY A 29 -12.99 14.64 -12.86
N ALA A 30 -13.32 15.51 -11.91
CA ALA A 30 -13.42 16.95 -12.17
C ALA A 30 -12.06 17.61 -12.46
N THR A 31 -12.06 18.50 -13.46
CA THR A 31 -11.03 19.54 -13.60
C THR A 31 -11.38 20.69 -12.67
N VAL A 32 -10.43 21.12 -11.85
CA VAL A 32 -10.64 22.21 -10.88
C VAL A 32 -9.90 23.47 -11.32
N LEU A 33 -10.51 24.62 -11.04
CA LEU A 33 -9.91 25.93 -11.20
C LEU A 33 -9.64 26.49 -9.80
N PHE A 34 -8.37 26.71 -9.48
CA PHE A 34 -7.97 27.35 -8.22
C PHE A 34 -7.51 28.79 -8.49
N ASP A 35 -8.07 29.74 -7.77
CA ASP A 35 -7.53 31.09 -7.65
C ASP A 35 -6.56 31.08 -6.46
N VAL A 36 -5.26 31.11 -6.74
CA VAL A 36 -4.19 30.92 -5.75
C VAL A 36 -3.36 32.19 -5.65
N GLU A 37 -3.12 32.64 -4.42
CA GLU A 37 -2.21 33.73 -4.10
C GLU A 37 -1.09 33.20 -3.19
N LEU A 38 0.19 33.39 -3.60
CA LEU A 38 1.33 33.03 -2.78
C LEU A 38 1.64 34.15 -1.79
N VAL A 39 1.08 34.04 -0.57
CA VAL A 39 1.27 35.06 0.48
C VAL A 39 2.71 35.08 1.01
N SER A 40 3.28 33.92 1.31
CA SER A 40 4.66 33.79 1.80
C SER A 40 5.21 32.39 1.54
N HIS A 41 6.54 32.27 1.53
CA HIS A 41 7.23 31.00 1.48
C HIS A 41 8.48 31.05 2.39
N GLN A 42 8.85 29.91 2.92
CA GLN A 42 10.09 29.73 3.70
C GLN A 42 10.76 28.44 3.23
N PRO A 43 12.10 28.39 3.18
CA PRO A 43 12.81 27.15 2.89
C PRO A 43 12.51 26.12 4.00
N ASP A 44 12.50 24.84 3.62
CA ASP A 44 12.39 23.77 4.61
C ASP A 44 13.63 23.79 5.50
N THR A 45 13.42 23.83 6.82
CA THR A 45 14.48 23.70 7.82
C THR A 45 14.97 22.25 7.87
N ALA A 46 16.29 22.08 7.96
CA ALA A 46 16.91 20.75 8.06
C ALA A 46 16.49 20.06 9.37
N CYS A 47 16.37 18.73 9.38
CA CYS A 47 15.89 17.99 10.56
C CYS A 47 16.82 18.17 11.77
N GLU A 48 18.10 18.40 11.53
CA GLU A 48 19.18 18.58 12.51
C GLU A 48 19.07 19.92 13.26
N GLU A 49 18.45 20.92 12.62
CA GLU A 49 18.26 22.28 13.12
C GLU A 49 16.93 22.46 13.84
N LEU A 50 16.05 21.46 13.78
CA LEU A 50 14.72 21.51 14.40
C LEU A 50 14.77 20.92 15.80
N SER A 51 14.04 21.56 16.72
CA SER A 51 13.82 20.98 18.05
C SER A 51 13.04 19.65 17.95
N VAL A 52 13.23 18.78 18.94
CA VAL A 52 12.54 17.48 19.04
C VAL A 52 11.02 17.64 18.94
N GLN A 53 10.46 18.68 19.56
CA GLN A 53 9.03 18.97 19.54
C GLN A 53 8.53 19.40 18.16
N GLU A 54 9.30 20.23 17.45
CA GLU A 54 8.96 20.66 16.10
C GLU A 54 9.01 19.49 15.12
N ARG A 55 10.04 18.65 15.24
CA ARG A 55 10.17 17.41 14.46
C ARG A 55 8.98 16.48 14.68
N GLN A 56 8.60 16.25 15.94
CA GLN A 56 7.42 15.46 16.28
C GLN A 56 6.14 16.05 15.64
N LYS A 57 5.96 17.37 15.72
CA LYS A 57 4.80 18.07 15.14
C LYS A 57 4.75 17.92 13.62
N ILE A 58 5.88 18.10 12.94
CA ILE A 58 5.98 17.99 11.48
C ILE A 58 5.75 16.54 11.04
N GLY A 59 6.38 15.57 11.72
CA GLY A 59 6.19 14.14 11.48
C GLY A 59 4.73 13.72 11.62
N ASN A 60 4.07 14.13 12.70
CA ASN A 60 2.65 13.83 12.91
C ASN A 60 1.73 14.48 11.88
N LYS A 61 1.99 15.73 11.47
CA LYS A 61 1.22 16.38 10.40
C LYS A 61 1.34 15.62 9.07
N LYS A 62 2.52 15.07 8.76
CA LYS A 62 2.73 14.23 7.57
C LYS A 62 2.05 12.85 7.71
N ARG A 63 2.04 12.26 8.91
CA ARG A 63 1.28 11.05 9.22
C ARG A 63 -0.22 11.26 8.98
N GLU A 64 -0.80 12.34 9.47
CA GLU A 64 -2.22 12.67 9.27
C GLU A 64 -2.55 12.87 7.80
N ARG A 65 -1.68 13.55 7.04
CA ARG A 65 -1.80 13.64 5.58
C ARG A 65 -1.77 12.27 4.92
N GLY A 66 -0.90 11.36 5.37
CA GLY A 66 -0.87 9.98 4.91
C GLY A 66 -2.17 9.23 5.21
N ASN A 67 -2.74 9.40 6.40
CA ASN A 67 -4.01 8.80 6.78
C ASN A 67 -5.15 9.25 5.85
N TRP A 68 -5.17 10.53 5.48
CA TRP A 68 -6.16 11.07 4.56
C TRP A 68 -6.11 10.39 3.18
N TRP A 69 -4.91 10.21 2.61
CA TRP A 69 -4.74 9.46 1.35
C TRP A 69 -5.07 7.97 1.51
N TYR A 70 -4.71 7.36 2.63
CA TYR A 70 -4.98 5.95 2.91
C TYR A 70 -6.48 5.66 2.99
N GLN A 71 -7.27 6.52 3.64
CA GLN A 71 -8.73 6.42 3.71
C GLN A 71 -9.39 6.49 2.32
N ARG A 72 -8.74 7.16 1.37
CA ARG A 72 -9.17 7.24 -0.02
C ARG A 72 -8.80 6.01 -0.86
N GLY A 73 -8.03 5.08 -0.31
CA GLY A 73 -7.49 3.93 -1.04
C GLY A 73 -6.28 4.28 -1.91
N GLU A 74 -5.80 5.53 -1.84
CA GLU A 74 -4.65 6.02 -2.60
C GLU A 74 -3.34 5.67 -1.86
N ASN A 75 -3.08 4.36 -1.76
CA ASN A 75 -2.04 3.82 -0.88
C ASN A 75 -0.63 4.29 -1.28
N THR A 76 -0.37 4.54 -2.57
CA THR A 76 0.94 5.03 -3.04
C THR A 76 1.27 6.41 -2.46
N LEU A 77 0.32 7.34 -2.49
CA LEU A 77 0.49 8.67 -1.91
C LEU A 77 0.55 8.62 -0.38
N ALA A 78 -0.21 7.71 0.24
CA ALA A 78 -0.14 7.47 1.67
C ALA A 78 1.27 7.02 2.10
N VAL A 79 1.86 6.02 1.42
CA VAL A 79 3.22 5.54 1.69
C VAL A 79 4.25 6.65 1.53
N GLN A 80 4.14 7.50 0.50
CA GLN A 80 5.05 8.65 0.34
C GLN A 80 4.95 9.62 1.51
N CYS A 81 3.74 9.92 1.99
CA CYS A 81 3.55 10.78 3.16
C CYS A 81 4.12 10.15 4.44
N TYR A 82 3.96 8.84 4.63
CA TYR A 82 4.51 8.14 5.79
C TYR A 82 6.03 8.10 5.76
N ARG A 83 6.67 7.84 4.61
CA ARG A 83 8.13 7.94 4.48
C ARG A 83 8.64 9.32 4.88
N ARG A 84 8.00 10.38 4.35
CA ARG A 84 8.33 11.75 4.74
C ARG A 84 8.04 12.07 6.19
N ALA A 85 7.17 11.34 6.88
CA ALA A 85 6.97 11.49 8.31
C ALA A 85 8.13 10.85 9.10
N LEU A 86 8.64 9.69 8.65
CA LEU A 86 9.78 9.01 9.26
C LEU A 86 11.05 9.85 9.20
N ASP A 87 11.29 10.59 8.10
CA ASP A 87 12.41 11.54 7.97
C ASP A 87 12.53 12.51 9.17
N TYR A 88 11.42 12.82 9.85
CA TYR A 88 11.41 13.70 11.04
C TYR A 88 11.34 12.94 12.36
N LEU A 89 10.83 11.71 12.36
CA LEU A 89 10.61 10.90 13.58
C LEU A 89 11.73 9.90 13.88
N ASP A 90 12.62 9.64 12.92
CA ASP A 90 13.84 8.86 13.14
C ASP A 90 14.79 9.58 14.11
N GLU A 91 15.68 8.86 14.79
CA GLU A 91 16.67 9.50 15.65
C GLU A 91 17.66 10.29 14.78
N VAL A 92 17.87 11.56 15.11
CA VAL A 92 18.87 12.41 14.45
C VAL A 92 19.76 12.96 15.55
N GLU A 93 21.05 12.68 15.45
CA GLU A 93 22.05 13.28 16.31
C GLU A 93 22.21 14.75 15.89
N SER A 94 21.80 15.68 16.76
CA SER A 94 22.13 17.09 16.56
C SER A 94 23.54 17.32 17.07
N GLU A 95 24.45 17.68 16.18
CA GLU A 95 25.81 18.09 16.53
C GLU A 95 25.86 19.51 17.11
N ASN A 96 24.71 20.20 17.14
CA ASN A 96 24.62 21.60 17.48
C ASN A 96 24.63 21.79 19.01
N PRO A 97 25.69 22.37 19.60
CA PRO A 97 25.87 22.43 21.06
C PRO A 97 24.84 23.32 21.77
N GLU A 98 24.14 24.18 21.04
CA GLU A 98 23.02 25.00 21.56
C GLU A 98 21.71 24.20 21.67
N HIS A 99 21.56 23.09 20.94
CA HIS A 99 20.38 22.25 21.04
C HIS A 99 20.46 21.38 22.29
N GLN A 100 19.51 21.61 23.18
CA GLN A 100 19.40 20.84 24.41
C GLN A 100 19.21 19.36 24.07
N LYS A 101 20.03 18.49 24.69
CA LYS A 101 19.93 17.05 24.45
C LYS A 101 18.50 16.58 24.74
N PRO A 102 17.88 15.78 23.84
CA PRO A 102 16.55 15.25 24.06
C PRO A 102 16.48 14.52 25.39
N THR A 103 15.39 14.73 26.13
CA THR A 103 15.11 13.93 27.32
C THR A 103 14.67 12.54 26.88
N ASP A 104 14.96 11.50 27.67
CA ASP A 104 14.50 10.12 27.42
C ASP A 104 12.98 10.04 27.14
N ALA A 105 12.18 10.84 27.86
CA ALA A 105 10.74 10.93 27.66
C ALA A 105 10.34 11.51 26.28
N GLU A 106 11.11 12.46 25.75
CA GLU A 106 10.87 13.04 24.42
C GLU A 106 11.28 12.07 23.31
N LEU A 107 12.41 11.39 23.50
CA LEU A 107 12.87 10.32 22.60
C LEU A 107 11.85 9.18 22.55
N GLN A 108 11.31 8.79 23.70
CA GLN A 108 10.25 7.76 23.77
C GLN A 108 8.99 8.18 23.01
N ARG A 109 8.56 9.45 23.12
CA ARG A 109 7.41 9.97 22.36
C ARG A 109 7.65 9.95 20.84
N LEU A 110 8.86 10.33 20.39
CA LEU A 110 9.24 10.23 18.99
C LEU A 110 9.17 8.78 18.50
N LEU A 111 9.72 7.85 19.28
CA LEU A 111 9.68 6.43 18.98
C LEU A 111 8.24 5.91 18.88
N GLU A 112 7.37 6.26 19.82
CA GLU A 112 5.96 5.88 19.79
C GLU A 112 5.24 6.38 18.52
N ASP A 113 5.48 7.63 18.12
CA ASP A 113 4.88 8.18 16.90
C ASP A 113 5.47 7.55 15.63
N ARG A 114 6.77 7.26 15.61
CA ARG A 114 7.44 6.51 14.56
C ARG A 114 6.82 5.13 14.36
N LEU A 115 6.57 4.40 15.43
CA LEU A 115 5.95 3.07 15.39
C LEU A 115 4.52 3.13 14.83
N LYS A 116 3.74 4.17 15.17
CA LYS A 116 2.42 4.40 14.57
C LYS A 116 2.53 4.63 13.05
N VAL A 117 3.52 5.42 12.61
CA VAL A 117 3.75 5.66 11.18
C VAL A 117 4.14 4.36 10.46
N LEU A 118 5.05 3.57 11.01
CA LEU A 118 5.48 2.29 10.42
C LEU A 118 4.30 1.31 10.28
N ASN A 119 3.43 1.21 11.29
CA ASN A 119 2.22 0.38 11.22
C ASN A 119 1.24 0.86 10.13
N ASN A 120 1.01 2.16 10.02
CA ASN A 120 0.15 2.73 8.98
C ASN A 120 0.75 2.53 7.59
N MET A 121 2.08 2.66 7.46
CA MET A 121 2.81 2.43 6.22
C MET A 121 2.75 0.96 5.78
N ALA A 122 2.97 0.03 6.71
CA ALA A 122 2.83 -1.40 6.46
C ALA A 122 1.41 -1.74 5.98
N SER A 123 0.38 -1.18 6.62
CA SER A 123 -1.02 -1.35 6.21
C SER A 123 -1.26 -0.88 4.77
N ALA A 124 -0.68 0.26 4.38
CA ALA A 124 -0.76 0.77 3.01
C ALA A 124 0.02 -0.09 2.01
N GLN A 125 1.21 -0.58 2.38
CA GLN A 125 2.04 -1.46 1.54
C GLN A 125 1.38 -2.83 1.30
N ILE A 126 0.72 -3.41 2.31
CA ILE A 126 -0.05 -4.66 2.18
C ILE A 126 -1.17 -4.50 1.17
N LYS A 127 -1.92 -3.39 1.20
CA LYS A 127 -2.96 -3.11 0.20
C LYS A 127 -2.40 -2.97 -1.22
N MET A 128 -1.12 -2.66 -1.35
CA MET A 128 -0.39 -2.61 -2.63
C MET A 128 0.30 -3.93 -2.98
N GLN A 129 0.15 -5.00 -2.18
CA GLN A 129 0.83 -6.28 -2.34
C GLN A 129 2.37 -6.19 -2.26
N LEU A 130 2.90 -5.14 -1.61
CA LEU A 130 4.33 -4.95 -1.38
C LEU A 130 4.75 -5.64 -0.06
N TYR A 131 4.63 -6.96 -0.01
CA TYR A 131 4.77 -7.74 1.23
C TYR A 131 6.16 -7.65 1.85
N ASP A 132 7.23 -7.68 1.04
CA ASP A 132 8.61 -7.59 1.53
C ASP A 132 8.86 -6.28 2.29
N GLN A 133 8.36 -5.17 1.75
CA GLN A 133 8.52 -3.84 2.35
C GLN A 133 7.65 -3.68 3.61
N ALA A 134 6.46 -4.28 3.60
CA ALA A 134 5.59 -4.32 4.77
C ALA A 134 6.23 -5.14 5.91
N LEU A 135 6.87 -6.27 5.59
CA LEU A 135 7.57 -7.10 6.56
C LEU A 135 8.69 -6.33 7.26
N ILE A 136 9.54 -5.62 6.50
CA ILE A 136 10.63 -4.80 7.06
C ILE A 136 10.08 -3.75 8.05
N SER A 137 8.98 -3.09 7.67
CA SER A 137 8.33 -2.07 8.50
C SER A 137 7.80 -2.67 9.81
N LEU A 138 7.17 -3.85 9.73
CA LEU A 138 6.57 -4.55 10.88
C LEU A 138 7.61 -5.20 11.80
N GLN A 139 8.70 -5.75 11.25
CA GLN A 139 9.84 -6.26 12.04
C GLN A 139 10.46 -5.15 12.88
N THR A 140 10.59 -3.94 12.31
CA THR A 140 11.06 -2.76 13.04
C THR A 140 10.13 -2.44 14.21
N VAL A 141 8.81 -2.55 14.02
CA VAL A 141 7.83 -2.34 15.09
C VAL A 141 7.93 -3.41 16.18
N LEU A 142 8.02 -4.69 15.80
CA LEU A 142 8.08 -5.81 16.74
C LEU A 142 9.35 -5.82 17.60
N ARG A 143 10.47 -5.28 17.09
CA ARG A 143 11.69 -5.09 17.87
C ARG A 143 11.49 -4.13 19.05
N CYS A 144 10.62 -3.14 18.91
CA CYS A 144 10.36 -2.13 19.95
C CYS A 144 9.11 -2.45 20.79
N GLN A 145 8.10 -3.10 20.19
CA GLN A 145 6.84 -3.49 20.82
C GLN A 145 6.55 -4.97 20.54
N PRO A 146 7.13 -5.90 21.32
CA PRO A 146 6.97 -7.34 21.09
C PRO A 146 5.51 -7.82 21.28
N ASP A 147 4.72 -7.12 22.09
CA ASP A 147 3.30 -7.45 22.37
C ASP A 147 2.31 -6.90 21.33
N ASN A 148 2.79 -6.27 20.25
CA ASN A 148 1.92 -5.79 19.18
C ASN A 148 1.46 -6.96 18.29
N ILE A 149 0.48 -7.72 18.78
CA ILE A 149 -0.11 -8.92 18.16
C ILE A 149 -0.61 -8.68 16.71
N HIS A 150 -0.91 -7.43 16.34
CA HIS A 150 -1.31 -7.08 14.97
C HIS A 150 -0.16 -7.18 13.95
N SER A 151 1.09 -6.98 14.39
CA SER A 151 2.28 -6.96 13.53
C SER A 151 2.85 -8.36 13.29
N ALA A 152 2.60 -9.30 14.21
CA ALA A 152 3.01 -10.70 14.10
C ALA A 152 2.32 -11.46 12.96
N LYS A 153 1.30 -10.90 12.30
CA LYS A 153 0.54 -11.58 11.24
C LYS A 153 1.26 -11.70 9.87
N ASN A 154 2.42 -11.04 9.66
CA ASN A 154 3.04 -10.94 8.34
C ASN A 154 4.34 -11.75 8.12
N ASP A 155 4.98 -12.29 9.16
CA ASP A 155 5.95 -13.38 8.98
C ASP A 155 5.15 -14.67 9.18
N LEU A 156 4.49 -15.19 8.15
CA LEU A 156 3.56 -16.32 8.33
C LEU A 156 4.20 -17.52 9.07
N PRO A 157 5.48 -17.89 8.80
CA PRO A 157 6.20 -18.90 9.61
C PRO A 157 6.41 -18.51 11.08
N GLN A 158 6.82 -17.27 11.38
CA GLN A 158 7.03 -16.82 12.76
C GLN A 158 5.70 -16.59 13.49
N ALA A 159 4.68 -16.11 12.79
CA ALA A 159 3.29 -16.00 13.21
C ALA A 159 2.75 -17.36 13.62
N LEU A 160 2.97 -18.39 12.80
CA LEU A 160 2.60 -19.77 13.11
C LEU A 160 3.29 -20.24 14.40
N ARG A 161 4.60 -19.99 14.55
CA ARG A 161 5.33 -20.37 15.77
C ARG A 161 4.84 -19.65 17.03
N LEU A 162 4.45 -18.38 16.91
CA LEU A 162 3.90 -17.61 18.04
C LEU A 162 2.48 -18.06 18.39
N LEU A 163 1.64 -18.34 17.38
CA LEU A 163 0.30 -18.89 17.58
C LEU A 163 0.33 -20.32 18.14
N GLU A 164 1.31 -21.12 17.74
CA GLU A 164 1.56 -22.45 18.33
C GLU A 164 1.97 -22.36 19.79
N LYS A 165 2.83 -21.39 20.16
CA LYS A 165 3.14 -21.10 21.57
C LYS A 165 1.91 -20.60 22.33
N ALA A 166 1.10 -19.73 21.75
CA ALA A 166 -0.14 -19.27 22.36
C ALA A 166 -1.11 -20.44 22.63
N ARG A 167 -1.21 -21.41 21.69
CA ARG A 167 -1.99 -22.63 21.87
C ARG A 167 -1.47 -23.55 22.98
N THR A 168 -0.17 -23.51 23.30
CA THR A 168 0.37 -24.25 24.46
C THR A 168 0.03 -23.61 25.80
N LEU A 169 -0.27 -22.32 25.81
CA LEU A 169 -0.64 -21.56 27.02
C LEU A 169 -2.16 -21.57 27.24
N GLU A 170 -2.95 -21.46 26.17
CA GLU A 170 -4.42 -21.50 26.20
C GLU A 170 -4.97 -22.50 25.16
N PRO A 171 -5.13 -23.79 25.54
CA PRO A 171 -5.53 -24.86 24.61
C PRO A 171 -6.99 -24.81 24.13
N GLU A 172 -7.86 -24.17 24.91
CA GLU A 172 -9.33 -24.19 24.72
C GLU A 172 -9.87 -22.97 23.94
N ASP A 173 -9.01 -22.03 23.50
CA ASP A 173 -9.48 -20.84 22.79
C ASP A 173 -9.79 -21.15 21.29
N PRO A 174 -11.06 -21.11 20.87
CA PRO A 174 -11.45 -21.33 19.47
C PRO A 174 -10.94 -20.23 18.52
N HIS A 175 -10.56 -19.05 19.03
CA HIS A 175 -10.02 -17.97 18.22
C HIS A 175 -8.58 -18.26 17.75
N ILE A 176 -7.74 -18.81 18.64
CA ILE A 176 -6.35 -19.21 18.32
C ILE A 176 -6.35 -20.30 17.26
N ALA A 177 -7.24 -21.30 17.38
CA ALA A 177 -7.35 -22.39 16.41
C ALA A 177 -7.76 -21.88 15.01
N LYS A 178 -8.71 -20.94 14.95
CA LYS A 178 -9.17 -20.33 13.69
C LYS A 178 -8.06 -19.51 13.03
N GLU A 179 -7.29 -18.77 13.81
CA GLU A 179 -6.17 -17.96 13.31
C GLU A 179 -5.01 -18.83 12.80
N ILE A 180 -4.67 -19.93 13.49
CA ILE A 180 -3.68 -20.92 12.99
C ILE A 180 -4.10 -21.48 11.63
N ALA A 181 -5.37 -21.86 11.47
CA ALA A 181 -5.89 -22.38 10.22
C ALA A 181 -5.82 -21.35 9.08
N SER A 182 -6.16 -20.09 9.37
CA SER A 182 -6.08 -18.97 8.43
C SER A 182 -4.64 -18.72 7.95
N VAL A 183 -3.69 -18.62 8.89
CA VAL A 183 -2.27 -18.38 8.60
C VAL A 183 -1.67 -19.55 7.81
N THR A 184 -2.00 -20.80 8.16
CA THR A 184 -1.54 -21.99 7.43
C THR A 184 -2.05 -22.01 5.99
N ALA A 185 -3.31 -21.62 5.75
CA ALA A 185 -3.87 -21.54 4.41
C ALA A 185 -3.16 -20.50 3.55
N GLN A 186 -2.79 -19.34 4.12
CA GLN A 186 -2.01 -18.31 3.44
C GLN A 186 -0.60 -18.78 3.08
N ILE A 187 0.10 -19.49 3.97
CA ILE A 187 1.44 -20.07 3.69
C ILE A 187 1.36 -21.01 2.49
N ASN A 188 0.38 -21.91 2.49
CA ASN A 188 0.23 -22.90 1.42
C ASN A 188 -0.13 -22.24 0.09
N LYS A 189 -0.97 -21.21 0.11
CA LYS A 189 -1.29 -20.42 -1.07
C LYS A 189 -0.05 -19.73 -1.65
N GLN A 190 0.78 -19.14 -0.79
CA GLN A 190 2.02 -18.49 -1.18
C GLN A 190 3.02 -19.48 -1.79
N LYS A 191 3.25 -20.63 -1.14
CA LYS A 191 4.09 -21.71 -1.66
C LYS A 191 3.62 -22.24 -3.01
N ASN A 192 2.31 -22.36 -3.20
CA ASN A 192 1.74 -22.81 -4.48
C ASN A 192 1.97 -21.77 -5.58
N SER A 193 1.76 -20.48 -5.30
CA SER A 193 2.05 -19.41 -6.27
C SER A 193 3.54 -19.29 -6.59
N GLU A 194 4.42 -19.44 -5.60
CA GLU A 194 5.88 -19.43 -5.79
C GLU A 194 6.33 -20.64 -6.61
N ARG A 195 5.78 -21.84 -6.34
CA ARG A 195 6.06 -23.05 -7.11
C ARG A 195 5.60 -22.93 -8.56
N GLU A 196 4.42 -22.36 -8.79
CA GLU A 196 3.92 -22.14 -10.14
C GLU A 196 4.75 -21.09 -10.88
N TYR A 197 5.13 -20.01 -10.20
CA TYR A 197 6.03 -19.00 -10.75
C TYR A 197 7.42 -19.57 -11.07
N ALA A 198 8.03 -20.33 -10.15
CA ALA A 198 9.29 -21.02 -10.38
C ALA A 198 9.20 -22.02 -11.54
N ARG A 199 8.09 -22.76 -11.65
CA ARG A 199 7.84 -23.66 -12.78
C ARG A 199 7.74 -22.88 -14.11
N ARG A 200 7.13 -21.70 -14.12
CA ARG A 200 7.05 -20.84 -15.32
C ARG A 200 8.39 -20.19 -15.66
N MET A 201 9.19 -19.81 -14.66
CA MET A 201 10.49 -19.13 -14.84
C MET A 201 11.64 -20.09 -15.20
N PHE A 202 11.62 -21.33 -14.71
CA PHE A 202 12.72 -22.29 -14.87
C PHE A 202 12.33 -23.57 -15.63
N GLY A 203 11.05 -23.78 -15.91
CA GLY A 203 10.54 -25.00 -16.56
C GLY A 203 10.58 -25.01 -18.08
N ASN A 204 11.19 -24.02 -18.74
CA ASN A 204 11.20 -23.92 -20.21
C ASN A 204 12.60 -23.65 -20.78
N ASN A 205 13.61 -24.39 -20.30
CA ASN A 205 14.95 -24.45 -20.92
C ASN A 205 15.55 -25.86 -20.79
N SER A 206 14.93 -26.84 -21.47
CA SER A 206 15.57 -28.12 -21.83
C SER A 206 14.72 -28.91 -22.83
N ALA A 207 14.39 -28.32 -23.98
CA ALA A 207 13.94 -29.08 -25.15
C ALA A 207 14.21 -28.32 -26.45
N SER A 208 15.49 -28.06 -26.76
CA SER A 208 15.89 -27.67 -28.11
C SER A 208 17.24 -28.29 -28.49
N SER A 209 17.26 -29.60 -28.74
CA SER A 209 18.18 -30.22 -29.70
C SER A 209 17.93 -31.73 -29.79
N THR A 210 17.08 -32.13 -30.74
CA THR A 210 17.28 -33.20 -31.75
C THR A 210 15.90 -33.56 -32.32
N ASP A 211 15.65 -33.24 -33.59
CA ASP A 211 15.50 -34.30 -34.61
C ASP A 211 15.24 -33.77 -36.02
N LYS A 212 16.01 -34.33 -36.96
CA LYS A 212 15.72 -34.31 -38.39
C LYS A 212 14.75 -35.45 -38.70
N LYS A 213 13.59 -35.13 -39.30
CA LYS A 213 13.14 -35.61 -40.63
C LYS A 213 11.62 -35.45 -40.79
N ALA A 214 11.25 -34.96 -41.97
CA ALA A 214 9.88 -34.88 -42.48
C ALA A 214 9.23 -36.28 -42.64
N PRO A 215 7.89 -36.33 -42.79
CA PRO A 215 7.38 -36.34 -44.16
C PRO A 215 6.21 -35.36 -44.41
N GLU A 216 6.14 -34.92 -45.66
CA GLU A 216 5.03 -34.20 -46.29
C GLU A 216 3.76 -35.06 -46.40
N ASN A 217 2.57 -34.48 -46.19
CA ASN A 217 1.61 -34.27 -47.30
C ASN A 217 0.37 -33.44 -46.89
N LYS A 218 0.24 -32.28 -47.55
CA LYS A 218 -0.95 -31.64 -48.15
C LYS A 218 -2.33 -31.74 -47.44
N LYS A 219 -2.85 -30.59 -46.97
CA LYS A 219 -3.84 -29.76 -47.73
C LYS A 219 -4.28 -28.48 -47.00
N LYS A 220 -4.30 -27.41 -47.79
CA LYS A 220 -5.14 -26.18 -47.78
C LYS A 220 -4.94 -25.13 -46.68
N SER A 221 -4.07 -24.17 -47.04
CA SER A 221 -4.21 -22.75 -46.72
C SER A 221 -5.48 -22.19 -47.35
N GLU A 222 -6.32 -21.53 -46.56
CA GLU A 222 -6.88 -20.25 -46.96
C GLU A 222 -7.03 -19.34 -45.73
N ASN A 223 -6.57 -18.12 -45.91
CA ASN A 223 -6.19 -17.17 -44.89
C ASN A 223 -7.25 -16.07 -44.88
N THR A 224 -8.04 -15.93 -43.82
CA THR A 224 -8.71 -14.64 -43.55
C THR A 224 -8.78 -14.36 -42.06
N LYS A 225 -8.25 -13.18 -41.72
CA LYS A 225 -8.02 -12.64 -40.38
C LYS A 225 -9.35 -12.24 -39.73
N VAL A 226 -9.55 -12.57 -38.44
CA VAL A 226 -10.55 -11.91 -37.59
C VAL A 226 -9.94 -11.64 -36.20
N PRO A 227 -9.90 -10.37 -35.72
CA PRO A 227 -9.29 -10.01 -34.44
C PRO A 227 -10.17 -10.33 -33.23
N VAL A 228 -9.50 -10.57 -32.09
CA VAL A 228 -9.97 -11.14 -30.80
C VAL A 228 -10.84 -10.17 -29.95
N TRP A 229 -11.70 -9.34 -30.56
CA TRP A 229 -12.57 -8.43 -29.79
C TRP A 229 -13.97 -8.99 -29.46
N ALA A 230 -14.23 -10.29 -29.69
CA ALA A 230 -15.59 -10.83 -29.68
C ALA A 230 -15.96 -11.79 -28.53
N THR A 231 -15.15 -11.94 -27.47
CA THR A 231 -15.47 -12.90 -26.37
C THR A 231 -15.57 -12.31 -24.96
N LEU A 232 -15.73 -10.99 -24.82
CA LEU A 232 -16.07 -10.33 -23.54
C LEU A 232 -17.44 -9.63 -23.55
N GLY A 233 -18.26 -9.84 -24.59
CA GLY A 233 -19.57 -9.22 -24.74
C GLY A 233 -20.76 -10.00 -24.15
N ALA A 234 -20.56 -11.17 -23.55
CA ALA A 234 -21.66 -12.09 -23.23
C ALA A 234 -22.00 -12.25 -21.74
N THR A 235 -21.36 -11.55 -20.81
CA THR A 235 -21.68 -11.68 -19.36
C THR A 235 -22.28 -10.43 -18.71
N PHE A 236 -22.44 -9.32 -19.45
CA PHE A 236 -23.03 -8.09 -18.88
C PHE A 236 -24.52 -7.88 -19.21
N ALA A 237 -25.12 -8.69 -20.09
CA ALA A 237 -26.50 -8.48 -20.55
C ALA A 237 -27.59 -9.03 -19.61
N LEU A 238 -27.26 -9.89 -18.64
CA LEU A 238 -28.27 -10.43 -17.69
C LEU A 238 -28.43 -9.60 -16.40
N GLY A 239 -27.48 -8.71 -16.09
CA GLY A 239 -27.54 -7.88 -14.87
C GLY A 239 -28.37 -6.60 -15.00
N LEU A 240 -28.54 -6.08 -16.21
CA LEU A 240 -29.18 -4.77 -16.43
C LEU A 240 -30.72 -4.87 -16.51
N ALA A 241 -31.28 -6.01 -16.94
CA ALA A 241 -32.74 -6.20 -16.96
C ALA A 241 -33.34 -6.29 -15.55
N GLY A 242 -32.63 -6.88 -14.59
CA GLY A 242 -33.10 -7.02 -13.20
C GLY A 242 -33.20 -5.69 -12.44
N LEU A 243 -32.31 -4.72 -12.76
CA LEU A 243 -32.26 -3.44 -12.07
C LEU A 243 -33.35 -2.45 -12.54
N VAL A 244 -33.77 -2.56 -13.81
CA VAL A 244 -34.87 -1.76 -14.38
C VAL A 244 -36.23 -2.26 -13.87
N ALA A 245 -36.42 -3.57 -13.75
CA ALA A 245 -37.66 -4.14 -13.20
C ALA A 245 -37.83 -3.83 -11.70
N TYR A 246 -36.73 -3.76 -10.93
CA TYR A 246 -36.77 -3.40 -9.51
C TYR A 246 -37.15 -1.93 -9.29
N LYS A 247 -36.67 -1.01 -10.13
CA LYS A 247 -37.01 0.42 -10.02
C LYS A 247 -38.42 0.77 -10.49
N LEU A 248 -39.06 -0.03 -11.33
CA LEU A 248 -40.46 0.20 -11.75
C LEU A 248 -41.49 -0.42 -10.81
N LYS A 249 -41.11 -1.39 -9.97
CA LYS A 249 -42.03 -2.02 -9.00
C LYS A 249 -42.09 -1.30 -7.64
N TYR A 250 -41.14 -0.40 -7.36
CA TYR A 250 -41.01 0.32 -6.09
C TYR A 250 -40.90 1.85 -6.27
N ALA A 251 -41.40 2.38 -7.40
CA ALA A 251 -41.62 3.80 -7.63
C ALA A 251 -43.11 4.07 -7.82
#